data_AF-A0A6C0HY82-F1
#
_entry.id   AF-A0A6C0HY82-F1
#
_cell.length_a   1.000
_cell.length_b   1.000
_cell.length_c   1.000
_cell.angle_alpha   90.00
_cell.angle_beta   90.00
_cell.angle_gamma   90.00
#
_symmetry.space_group_name_H-M   'P 1'
#
loop_
_entity.id
_entity.type
_entity.pdbx_description
1 polymer ?
#
loop_
_entity_poly.entity_id
_entity_poly.type
_entity_poly.pdbx_seq_one_letter_code
_entity_poly.pdbx_strand_id
1 'polypeptide(L)'
;MNDEWLKIVGIVVVLGFIIYLAAKSLKIHRNMVEGLTMPADTSALTTGVTNGQAGTANAYAAAIKAQVIKMQDVLLITKYRTDYENVIINMDDYINLLMLQAVLNLDTSSDSAATNIAAINSLNTLQSAKVALNSTMKFIDGVV
;
A
#
# COMPACT_ATOMS: atom_id res chain seq x y z
N MET A 1 -8.23 -61.84 -43.12
CA MET A 1 -8.08 -60.38 -43.27
C MET A 1 -8.34 -59.60 -41.96
N ASN A 2 -8.63 -60.25 -40.83
CA ASN A 2 -9.00 -59.52 -39.60
C ASN A 2 -7.81 -59.23 -38.67
N ASP A 3 -6.78 -60.10 -38.64
CA ASP A 3 -5.66 -59.95 -37.69
C ASP A 3 -4.66 -58.85 -38.08
N GLU A 4 -4.40 -58.67 -39.38
CA GLU A 4 -3.51 -57.60 -39.86
C GLU A 4 -4.16 -56.22 -39.73
N TRP A 5 -5.48 -56.14 -39.93
CA TRP A 5 -6.25 -54.92 -39.76
C TRP A 5 -6.29 -54.47 -38.28
N LEU A 6 -6.48 -55.40 -37.35
CA LEU A 6 -6.45 -55.12 -35.90
C LEU A 6 -5.06 -54.62 -35.44
N LYS A 7 -3.97 -55.17 -35.98
CA LYS A 7 -2.60 -54.70 -35.69
C LYS A 7 -2.35 -53.30 -36.23
N ILE A 8 -2.82 -53.00 -37.45
CA ILE A 8 -2.70 -51.65 -38.05
C ILE A 8 -3.47 -50.62 -37.22
N VAL A 9 -4.71 -50.92 -36.84
CA VAL A 9 -5.56 -50.01 -36.04
C VAL A 9 -4.98 -49.81 -34.64
N GLY A 10 -4.47 -50.88 -34.01
CA GLY A 10 -3.81 -50.80 -32.71
C GLY A 10 -2.58 -49.89 -32.71
N ILE A 11 -1.72 -50.00 -33.73
CA ILE A 11 -0.53 -49.13 -33.87
C ILE A 11 -0.93 -47.66 -34.05
N VAL A 12 -1.96 -47.37 -34.85
CA VAL A 12 -2.44 -46.00 -35.07
C VAL A 12 -3.00 -45.39 -33.79
N VAL A 13 -3.75 -46.16 -32.99
CA VAL A 13 -4.28 -45.69 -31.70
C VAL A 13 -3.16 -45.40 -30.70
N VAL A 14 -2.15 -46.27 -30.62
CA VAL A 14 -1.00 -46.06 -29.72
C VAL A 14 -0.16 -44.85 -30.14
N LEU A 15 0.10 -44.68 -31.45
CA LEU A 15 0.80 -43.50 -31.98
C LEU A 15 0.01 -42.22 -31.73
N GLY A 16 -1.30 -42.23 -31.97
CA GLY A 16 -2.17 -41.10 -31.67
C GLY A 16 -2.18 -40.73 -30.19
N PHE A 17 -2.16 -41.73 -29.30
CA PHE A 17 -2.12 -41.52 -27.86
C PHE A 17 -0.78 -40.90 -27.39
N ILE A 18 0.35 -41.32 -27.96
CA ILE A 18 1.67 -40.73 -27.65
C ILE A 18 1.75 -39.28 -28.13
N ILE A 19 1.26 -38.99 -29.34
CA ILE A 19 1.21 -37.61 -29.87
C ILE A 19 0.29 -36.73 -29.02
N TYR A 20 -0.86 -37.26 -28.58
CA TYR A 20 -1.78 -36.56 -27.68
C TYR A 20 -1.12 -36.21 -26.33
N LEU A 21 -0.37 -37.15 -25.73
CA LEU A 21 0.37 -36.91 -24.49
C LEU A 21 1.45 -35.85 -24.66
N ALA A 22 2.20 -35.87 -25.76
CA ALA A 22 3.23 -34.87 -26.06
C ALA A 22 2.62 -33.47 -26.29
N ALA A 23 1.50 -33.38 -27.03
CA ALA A 23 0.81 -32.11 -27.24
C ALA A 23 0.24 -31.53 -25.93
N LYS A 24 -0.28 -32.40 -25.04
CA LYS A 24 -0.79 -32.00 -23.74
C LYS A 24 0.34 -31.58 -22.78
N SER A 25 1.47 -32.27 -22.79
CA SER A 25 2.62 -31.92 -21.95
C SER A 25 3.27 -30.61 -22.38
N LEU A 26 3.34 -30.33 -23.68
CA LEU A 26 3.85 -29.05 -24.21
C LEU A 26 2.93 -27.87 -23.87
N LYS A 27 1.61 -28.05 -23.87
CA LYS A 27 0.69 -26.99 -23.39
C LYS A 27 0.91 -26.65 -21.92
N ILE A 28 1.13 -27.65 -21.06
CA ILE A 28 1.39 -27.43 -19.63
C ILE A 28 2.72 -26.68 -19.43
N HIS A 29 3.79 -27.10 -20.11
CA HIS A 29 5.07 -26.42 -20.02
C HIS A 29 5.02 -25.00 -20.59
N ARG A 30 4.34 -24.76 -21.72
CA ARG A 30 4.18 -23.40 -22.28
C ARG A 30 3.38 -22.49 -21.35
N ASN A 31 2.26 -22.97 -20.79
CA ASN A 31 1.45 -22.17 -19.87
C ASN A 31 2.18 -21.85 -18.55
N MET A 32 3.07 -22.72 -18.08
CA MET A 32 3.89 -22.46 -16.88
C MET A 32 5.08 -21.53 -17.17
N VAL A 33 5.70 -21.65 -18.35
CA VAL A 33 6.79 -20.76 -18.76
C VAL A 33 6.26 -19.34 -19.01
N GLU A 34 5.09 -19.19 -19.63
CA GLU A 34 4.46 -17.89 -19.89
C GLU A 34 4.02 -17.18 -18.59
N GLY A 35 3.75 -17.93 -17.51
CA GLY A 35 3.52 -17.37 -16.17
C GLY A 35 4.78 -16.88 -15.45
N LEU A 36 5.98 -17.28 -15.89
CA LEU A 36 7.27 -16.87 -15.32
C LEU A 36 8.04 -15.89 -16.23
N THR A 37 7.80 -15.92 -17.53
CA THR A 37 8.31 -14.97 -18.51
C THR A 37 7.21 -13.96 -18.87
N MET A 38 6.75 -13.18 -17.89
CA MET A 38 6.15 -11.90 -18.24
C MET A 38 7.29 -11.12 -18.92
N PRO A 39 7.16 -10.72 -20.20
CA PRO A 39 8.21 -9.95 -20.84
C PRO A 39 8.44 -8.73 -19.95
N ALA A 40 9.70 -8.54 -19.53
CA ALA A 40 10.16 -7.28 -18.97
C ALA A 40 10.14 -6.27 -20.13
N ASP A 41 8.92 -5.93 -20.59
CA ASP A 41 8.73 -5.00 -21.66
C ASP A 41 8.52 -3.63 -21.06
N THR A 42 9.35 -2.74 -21.58
CA THR A 42 9.51 -1.35 -21.21
C THR A 42 8.33 -0.56 -21.76
N SER A 43 7.11 -0.87 -21.30
CA SER A 43 5.86 -0.18 -21.63
C SER A 43 4.74 -0.60 -20.68
N ALA A 44 4.88 -0.23 -19.41
CA ALA A 44 3.77 -0.12 -18.47
C ALA A 44 3.83 1.24 -17.73
N LEU A 45 4.02 2.31 -18.51
CA LEU A 45 3.23 3.51 -18.22
C LEU A 45 1.78 3.14 -18.55
N THR A 46 0.86 3.31 -17.60
CA THR A 46 -0.62 3.27 -17.75
C THR A 46 -1.41 1.98 -17.49
N THR A 47 -0.91 0.98 -16.78
CA THR A 47 -1.81 0.02 -16.09
C THR A 47 -1.37 -0.12 -14.64
N GLY A 48 -2.25 0.32 -13.75
CA GLY A 48 -1.96 0.54 -12.33
C GLY A 48 -1.23 -0.62 -11.69
N VAL A 49 -0.12 -0.30 -11.03
CA VAL A 49 0.42 -1.11 -9.92
C VAL A 49 -0.66 -1.13 -8.86
N THR A 50 -1.60 -2.07 -9.01
CA THR A 50 -2.89 -1.95 -8.34
C THR A 50 -2.74 -2.31 -6.87
N ASN A 51 -1.79 -3.20 -6.50
CA ASN A 51 -1.44 -3.51 -5.11
C ASN A 51 -0.05 -4.18 -5.03
N GLY A 52 0.69 -3.92 -3.93
CA GLY A 52 2.04 -4.47 -3.68
C GLY A 52 2.07 -5.91 -3.14
N GLN A 53 1.39 -6.85 -3.79
CA GLN A 53 1.33 -8.25 -3.34
C GLN A 53 2.40 -9.12 -4.01
N ALA A 54 3.07 -9.97 -3.22
CA ALA A 54 4.10 -10.91 -3.67
C ALA A 54 5.20 -10.25 -4.54
N GLY A 55 5.50 -10.82 -5.72
CA GLY A 55 6.57 -10.36 -6.61
C GLY A 55 6.43 -8.91 -7.11
N THR A 56 5.29 -8.25 -6.90
CA THR A 56 5.05 -6.85 -7.27
C THR A 56 5.41 -5.84 -6.18
N ALA A 57 5.76 -6.29 -4.97
CA ALA A 57 6.04 -5.43 -3.81
C ALA A 57 7.19 -4.44 -4.06
N ASN A 58 8.25 -4.86 -4.76
CA ASN A 58 9.39 -3.98 -5.06
C ASN A 58 9.00 -2.85 -6.03
N ALA A 59 8.19 -3.16 -7.05
CA ALA A 59 7.68 -2.15 -7.98
C ALA A 59 6.70 -1.19 -7.29
N TYR A 60 5.87 -1.68 -6.36
CA TYR A 60 4.98 -0.84 -5.56
C TYR A 60 5.73 0.08 -4.59
N ALA A 61 6.80 -0.41 -3.94
CA ALA A 61 7.67 0.42 -3.11
C ALA A 61 8.35 1.53 -3.93
N ALA A 62 8.79 1.22 -5.15
CA ALA A 62 9.33 2.24 -6.07
C ALA A 62 8.29 3.30 -6.45
N ALA A 63 7.03 2.90 -6.68
CA ALA A 63 5.93 3.82 -6.95
C ALA A 63 5.62 4.73 -5.75
N ILE A 64 5.61 4.20 -4.52
CA ILE A 64 5.47 5.00 -3.30
C ILE A 64 6.61 6.00 -3.19
N LYS A 65 7.87 5.55 -3.39
CA LYS A 65 9.04 6.44 -3.33
C LYS A 65 8.96 7.56 -4.36
N ALA A 66 8.51 7.28 -5.59
CA ALA A 66 8.32 8.30 -6.62
C ALA A 66 7.28 9.34 -6.19
N GLN A 67 6.17 8.91 -5.56
CA GLN A 67 5.17 9.82 -5.02
C GLN A 67 5.71 10.65 -3.85
N VAL A 68 6.53 10.08 -2.97
CA VAL A 68 7.19 10.81 -1.87
C VAL A 68 8.09 11.91 -2.43
N ILE A 69 8.96 11.60 -3.40
CA ILE A 69 9.86 12.60 -4.03
C ILE A 69 9.03 13.72 -4.67
N LYS A 70 7.99 13.36 -5.43
CA LYS A 70 7.07 14.35 -6.02
C LYS A 70 6.45 15.26 -4.97
N MET A 71 6.01 14.71 -3.83
CA MET A 71 5.44 15.51 -2.74
C MET A 71 6.49 16.42 -2.09
N GLN A 72 7.71 15.93 -1.87
CA GLN A 72 8.82 16.73 -1.35
C GLN A 72 9.15 17.91 -2.28
N ASP A 73 9.18 17.67 -3.59
CA ASP A 73 9.46 18.69 -4.59
C ASP A 73 8.35 19.75 -4.66
N VAL A 74 7.07 19.33 -4.58
CA VAL A 74 5.93 20.25 -4.59
C VAL A 74 5.86 21.09 -3.31
N LEU A 75 6.14 20.47 -2.16
CA LEU A 75 6.15 21.16 -0.87
C LEU A 75 7.38 22.06 -0.69
N LEU A 76 8.44 21.87 -1.47
CA LEU A 76 9.67 22.67 -1.37
C LEU A 76 10.18 22.74 0.09
N ILE A 77 10.17 21.60 0.79
CA ILE A 77 10.38 21.50 2.25
C ILE A 77 11.69 22.19 2.67
N THR A 78 12.77 21.99 1.91
CA THR A 78 14.08 22.62 2.20
C THR A 78 14.02 24.15 2.17
N LYS A 79 13.18 24.74 1.30
CA LYS A 79 13.07 26.20 1.16
C LYS A 79 12.18 26.82 2.23
N TYR A 80 11.07 26.16 2.56
CA TYR A 80 10.05 26.68 3.49
C TYR A 80 10.10 26.02 4.87
N ARG A 81 11.21 25.36 5.23
CA ARG A 81 11.39 24.63 6.49
C ARG A 81 10.98 25.47 7.71
N THR A 82 11.57 26.65 7.85
CA THR A 82 11.30 27.55 8.98
C THR A 82 9.83 27.98 9.04
N ASP A 83 9.20 28.24 7.89
CA ASP A 83 7.79 28.60 7.84
C ASP A 83 6.90 27.42 8.27
N TYR A 84 7.24 26.21 7.84
CA TYR A 84 6.52 25.01 8.26
C TYR A 84 6.70 24.69 9.75
N GLU A 85 7.90 24.83 10.30
CA GLU A 85 8.13 24.72 11.75
C GLU A 85 7.30 25.72 12.53
N ASN A 86 7.28 26.99 12.12
CA ASN A 86 6.47 28.01 12.75
C ASN A 86 4.97 27.66 12.71
N VAL A 87 4.48 27.09 11.60
CA VAL A 87 3.09 26.62 11.51
C VAL A 87 2.80 25.51 12.51
N ILE A 88 3.67 24.50 12.65
CA ILE A 88 3.39 23.41 13.61
C ILE A 88 3.52 23.88 15.05
N ILE A 89 4.43 24.80 15.36
CA ILE A 89 4.57 25.41 16.70
C ILE A 89 3.30 26.18 17.05
N ASN A 90 2.83 27.05 16.15
CA ASN A 90 1.59 27.80 16.38
C ASN A 90 0.38 26.87 16.52
N MET A 91 0.37 25.74 15.81
CA MET A 91 -0.68 24.72 15.95
C MET A 91 -0.58 23.97 17.29
N ASP A 92 0.62 23.68 17.79
CA ASP A 92 0.83 23.10 19.12
C ASP A 92 0.25 24.01 20.21
N ASP A 93 0.57 25.31 20.14
CA ASP A 93 0.05 26.32 21.05
C ASP A 93 -1.48 26.42 20.98
N TYR A 94 -2.04 26.39 19.77
CA TYR A 94 -3.49 26.38 19.58
C TYR A 94 -4.16 25.14 20.19
N ILE A 95 -3.57 23.95 20.00
CA ILE A 95 -4.07 22.71 20.62
C ILE A 95 -4.00 22.80 22.15
N ASN A 96 -2.93 23.38 22.70
CA ASN A 96 -2.81 23.59 24.15
C ASN A 96 -3.94 24.49 24.69
N LEU A 97 -4.30 25.55 23.95
CA LEU A 97 -5.44 26.40 24.30
C LEU A 97 -6.78 25.66 24.20
N LEU A 98 -6.98 24.84 23.16
CA LEU A 98 -8.18 24.01 23.03
C LEU A 98 -8.30 22.98 24.15
N MET A 99 -7.19 22.36 24.58
CA MET A 99 -7.17 21.46 25.72
C MET A 99 -7.53 22.19 27.01
N LEU A 100 -6.96 23.37 27.24
CA LEU A 100 -7.32 24.21 28.38
C LEU A 100 -8.82 24.55 28.36
N GLN A 101 -9.35 24.97 27.21
CA GLN A 101 -10.77 25.25 27.05
C GLN A 101 -11.65 24.02 27.33
N ALA A 102 -11.22 22.82 26.90
CA ALA A 102 -11.95 21.58 27.17
C ALA A 102 -11.98 21.27 28.68
N VAL A 103 -10.88 21.51 29.41
CA VAL A 103 -10.82 21.34 30.87
C VAL A 103 -11.69 22.36 31.59
N LEU A 104 -11.65 23.64 31.17
CA LEU A 104 -12.41 24.72 31.81
C LEU A 104 -13.93 24.59 31.61
N ASN A 105 -14.36 23.88 30.57
CA ASN A 105 -15.77 23.62 30.30
C ASN A 105 -16.29 22.31 30.90
N LEU A 106 -15.48 21.60 31.71
CA LEU A 106 -15.96 20.42 32.43
C LEU A 106 -17.00 20.83 33.48
N ASP A 107 -18.14 20.17 33.47
CA ASP A 107 -19.20 20.39 34.44
C ASP A 107 -18.81 19.73 35.77
N THR A 108 -18.46 20.54 36.76
CA THR A 108 -18.11 20.08 38.11
C THR A 108 -19.32 19.94 39.03
N SER A 109 -20.53 20.23 38.55
CA SER A 109 -21.77 20.18 39.35
C SER A 109 -22.47 18.82 39.32
N SER A 110 -22.04 17.91 38.43
CA SER A 110 -22.60 16.58 38.24
C SER A 110 -21.56 15.50 38.60
N ASP A 111 -21.92 14.59 39.50
CA ASP A 111 -21.11 13.41 39.85
C ASP A 111 -21.14 12.31 38.76
N SER A 112 -21.94 12.51 37.70
CA SER A 112 -22.07 11.54 36.61
C SER A 112 -20.96 11.71 35.57
N ALA A 113 -20.11 10.68 35.45
CA ALA A 113 -19.03 10.61 34.46
C ALA A 113 -19.52 10.81 33.01
N ALA A 114 -20.77 10.46 32.71
CA ALA A 114 -21.36 10.63 31.38
C ALA A 114 -21.44 12.10 30.93
N THR A 115 -21.53 13.04 31.87
CA THR A 115 -21.66 14.48 31.58
C THR A 115 -20.38 15.03 30.93
N ASN A 116 -19.23 14.55 31.37
CA ASN A 116 -17.92 15.06 30.98
C ASN A 116 -17.15 14.14 30.03
N ILE A 117 -17.65 12.94 29.75
CA ILE A 117 -16.92 11.93 28.96
C ILE A 117 -16.59 12.41 27.55
N ALA A 118 -17.45 13.23 26.94
CA ALA A 118 -17.20 13.79 25.61
C ALA A 118 -16.03 14.78 25.61
N ALA A 119 -15.94 15.64 26.63
CA ALA A 119 -14.84 16.58 26.80
C ALA A 119 -13.52 15.84 27.12
N ILE A 120 -13.57 14.80 27.95
CA ILE A 120 -12.41 13.94 28.26
C ILE A 120 -11.91 13.19 27.01
N ASN A 121 -12.81 12.66 26.18
CA ASN A 121 -12.42 12.01 24.91
C ASN A 121 -11.83 13.01 23.91
N SER A 122 -12.36 14.24 23.89
CA SER A 122 -11.80 15.33 23.08
C SER A 122 -10.37 15.67 23.53
N LEU A 123 -10.11 15.72 24.85
CA LEU A 123 -8.76 15.90 25.40
C LEU A 123 -7.79 14.80 24.95
N ASN A 124 -8.21 13.54 24.99
CA ASN A 124 -7.36 12.42 24.53
C ASN A 124 -7.02 12.52 23.03
N THR A 125 -7.97 12.98 22.22
CA THR A 125 -7.78 13.19 20.79
C THR A 125 -6.84 14.36 20.52
N LEU A 126 -7.00 15.47 21.23
CA LEU A 126 -6.11 16.63 21.15
C LEU A 126 -4.68 16.29 21.59
N GLN A 127 -4.52 15.50 22.65
CA GLN A 127 -3.20 15.00 23.07
C GLN A 127 -2.55 14.12 21.99
N SER A 128 -3.33 13.27 21.33
CA SER A 128 -2.83 12.44 20.22
C SER A 128 -2.42 13.29 19.02
N ALA A 129 -3.18 14.34 18.70
CA ALA A 129 -2.82 15.31 17.66
C ALA A 129 -1.50 16.03 18.00
N LYS A 130 -1.29 16.40 19.27
CA LYS A 130 -0.03 17.00 19.74
C LYS A 130 1.18 16.08 19.51
N VAL A 131 1.04 14.80 19.82
CA VAL A 131 2.08 13.78 19.54
C VAL A 131 2.35 13.64 18.05
N ALA A 132 1.30 13.69 17.22
CA ALA A 132 1.44 13.66 15.76
C ALA A 132 2.17 14.91 15.22
N LEU A 133 1.89 16.11 15.76
CA LEU A 133 2.61 17.33 15.37
C LEU A 133 4.10 17.26 15.71
N ASN A 134 4.47 16.75 16.88
CA ASN A 134 5.88 16.54 17.24
C ASN A 134 6.56 15.55 16.27
N SER A 135 5.86 14.47 15.90
CA SER A 135 6.36 13.53 14.89
C SER A 135 6.53 14.20 13.52
N THR A 136 5.64 15.13 13.16
CA THR A 136 5.73 15.92 11.93
C THR A 136 6.90 16.89 11.96
N MET A 137 7.17 17.54 13.10
CA MET A 137 8.35 18.39 13.31
C MET A 137 9.65 17.60 13.10
N LYS A 138 9.76 16.42 13.73
CA LYS A 138 10.93 15.52 13.55
C LYS A 138 11.11 15.07 12.12
N PHE A 139 10.01 14.85 11.38
CA PHE A 139 10.09 14.52 9.97
C PHE A 139 10.67 15.68 9.15
N ILE A 140 10.21 16.92 9.39
CA ILE A 140 10.77 18.11 8.73
C ILE A 140 12.26 18.29 9.05
N ASP A 141 12.67 18.03 10.30
CA ASP A 141 14.07 18.06 10.71
C ASP A 141 14.92 16.98 10.03
N GLY A 142 14.40 15.77 9.89
CA GLY A 142 15.12 14.61 9.35
C GLY A 142 15.13 14.46 7.83
N VAL A 143 14.41 15.31 7.09
CA VAL A 143 14.41 15.34 5.61
C VAL A 143 15.66 16.04 5.04
N VAL A 144 16.49 16.65 5.89
CA VAL A 144 17.79 17.27 5.55
C VAL A 144 18.94 16.36 6.01
#